data_AF-A0A3N7CFK1-F1
#
_entry.id   AF-A0A3N7CFK1-F1
#
_cell.length_a   1.000
_cell.length_b   1.000
_cell.length_c   1.000
_cell.angle_alpha   90.00
_cell.angle_beta   90.00
_cell.angle_gamma   90.00
#
_symmetry.space_group_name_H-M   'P 1'
#
loop_
_entity.id
_entity.type
_entity.pdbx_description
1 polymer ?
#
loop_
_entity_poly.entity_id
_entity_poly.type
_entity_poly.pdbx_seq_one_letter_code
_entity_poly.pdbx_strand_id
1 'polypeptide(L)'
;MSDFPPITPEEARDLTSTWRTYFAQSLGIEDPNSTDIFRGFRIPLVDLKNIMEDIDYYNAQGGDINSIRVYLAKNNLESNDANDIHVLLLPIDGGEPMGNGETNEYPFGKDVLQMRRTVSSPVTSTIYDFTTPCPKQCDVSSPLYATYNPL
;
A
#
# COMPACT_ATOMS: atom_id res chain seq x y z
N MET A 1 -11.48 -20.38 -2.55
CA MET A 1 -11.73 -19.14 -3.29
C MET A 1 -11.05 -18.03 -2.51
N SER A 2 -10.49 -17.00 -3.15
CA SER A 2 -9.98 -15.85 -2.39
C SER A 2 -11.18 -15.14 -1.75
N ASP A 3 -11.08 -14.82 -0.46
CA ASP A 3 -12.12 -14.06 0.25
C ASP A 3 -12.25 -12.62 -0.30
N PHE A 4 -11.29 -12.18 -1.13
CA PHE A 4 -11.25 -10.87 -1.77
C PHE A 4 -10.99 -11.02 -3.28
N PRO A 5 -12.04 -11.28 -4.09
CA PRO A 5 -11.89 -11.45 -5.52
C PRO A 5 -11.47 -10.14 -6.23
N PRO A 6 -10.83 -10.22 -7.41
CA PRO A 6 -10.58 -9.05 -8.24
C PRO A 6 -11.88 -8.34 -8.63
N ILE A 7 -11.85 -7.01 -8.65
CA ILE A 7 -12.96 -6.17 -9.13
C ILE A 7 -12.84 -5.87 -10.63
N THR A 8 -13.94 -5.43 -11.24
CA THR A 8 -13.97 -5.02 -12.65
C THR A 8 -13.24 -3.69 -12.89
N PRO A 9 -12.80 -3.41 -14.13
CA PRO A 9 -12.23 -2.10 -14.47
C PRO A 9 -13.18 -0.93 -14.24
N GLU A 10 -14.50 -1.13 -14.37
CA GLU A 10 -15.51 -0.09 -14.12
C GLU A 10 -15.59 0.25 -12.63
N GLU A 11 -15.72 -0.76 -11.78
CA GLU A 11 -15.70 -0.57 -10.31
C GLU A 11 -14.40 0.10 -9.85
N ALA A 12 -13.26 -0.30 -10.40
CA ALA A 12 -11.96 0.31 -10.08
C ALA A 12 -11.91 1.79 -10.49
N ARG A 13 -12.52 2.17 -11.61
CA ARG A 13 -12.62 3.58 -12.05
C ARG A 13 -13.47 4.39 -11.09
N ASP A 14 -14.60 3.86 -10.67
CA ASP A 14 -15.52 4.55 -9.77
C ASP A 14 -14.89 4.77 -8.38
N LEU A 15 -14.23 3.75 -7.84
CA LEU A 15 -13.52 3.84 -6.56
C LEU A 15 -12.38 4.87 -6.63
N THR A 16 -11.57 4.83 -7.69
CA THR A 16 -10.47 5.80 -7.85
C THR A 16 -10.98 7.22 -8.08
N SER A 17 -12.10 7.40 -8.80
CA SER A 17 -12.75 8.70 -8.98
C SER A 17 -13.32 9.28 -7.67
N THR A 18 -13.94 8.41 -6.87
CA THR A 18 -14.46 8.76 -5.54
C THR A 18 -13.32 9.21 -4.62
N TRP A 19 -12.21 8.47 -4.61
CA TRP A 19 -11.01 8.85 -3.86
C TRP A 19 -10.47 10.21 -4.29
N ARG A 20 -10.29 10.46 -5.60
CA ARG A 20 -9.80 11.74 -6.12
C ARG A 20 -10.68 12.91 -5.67
N THR A 21 -11.99 12.74 -5.75
CA THR A 21 -12.97 13.75 -5.33
C THR A 21 -12.88 14.03 -3.84
N TYR A 22 -12.87 12.99 -3.01
CA TYR A 22 -12.71 13.12 -1.56
C TYR A 22 -11.40 13.82 -1.18
N PHE A 23 -10.29 13.39 -1.79
CA PHE A 23 -8.97 13.94 -1.50
C PHE A 23 -8.87 15.42 -1.90
N ALA A 24 -9.36 15.79 -3.08
CA ALA A 24 -9.39 17.19 -3.54
C ALA A 24 -10.19 18.07 -2.57
N GLN A 25 -11.38 17.63 -2.16
CA GLN A 25 -12.21 18.35 -1.20
C GLN A 25 -11.52 18.51 0.16
N SER A 26 -10.81 17.49 0.63
CA SER A 26 -10.10 17.54 1.91
C SER A 26 -8.97 18.58 1.95
N LEU A 27 -8.40 18.91 0.78
CA LEU A 27 -7.32 19.87 0.63
C LEU A 27 -7.76 21.23 0.04
N GLY A 28 -9.05 21.41 -0.26
CA GLY A 28 -9.56 22.61 -0.92
C GLY A 28 -9.09 22.77 -2.37
N ILE A 29 -8.73 21.68 -3.05
CA ILE A 29 -8.35 21.67 -4.46
C ILE A 29 -9.63 21.65 -5.31
N GLU A 30 -9.77 22.63 -6.22
CA GLU A 30 -10.97 22.76 -7.05
C GLU A 30 -11.13 21.63 -8.09
N ASP A 31 -10.03 21.19 -8.70
CA ASP A 31 -10.03 20.15 -9.73
C ASP A 31 -9.54 18.79 -9.17
N PRO A 32 -10.43 17.80 -9.01
CA PRO A 32 -10.06 16.45 -8.56
C PRO A 32 -9.26 15.66 -9.60
N ASN A 33 -9.07 16.19 -10.81
CA ASN A 33 -8.18 15.63 -11.82
C ASN A 33 -6.86 16.40 -11.95
N SER A 34 -6.58 17.38 -11.08
CA SER A 34 -5.30 18.10 -11.08
C SER A 34 -4.11 17.17 -10.77
N THR A 35 -2.91 17.60 -11.14
CA THR A 35 -1.66 16.86 -10.87
C THR A 35 -1.34 16.73 -9.39
N ASP A 36 -1.97 17.55 -8.55
CA ASP A 36 -1.76 17.62 -7.10
C ASP A 36 -2.60 16.58 -6.33
N ILE A 37 -3.35 15.73 -7.05
CA ILE A 37 -4.13 14.65 -6.47
C ILE A 37 -3.31 13.37 -6.37
N PHE A 38 -3.15 12.85 -5.17
CA PHE A 38 -2.59 11.53 -4.94
C PHE A 38 -3.51 10.45 -5.51
N ARG A 39 -3.00 9.65 -6.45
CA ARG A 39 -3.78 8.61 -7.14
C ARG A 39 -3.32 7.19 -6.83
N GLY A 40 -2.05 7.03 -6.51
CA GLY A 40 -1.44 5.73 -6.29
C GLY A 40 0.07 5.76 -6.46
N PHE A 41 0.66 4.59 -6.28
CA PHE A 41 2.09 4.34 -6.27
C PHE A 41 2.40 3.15 -7.19
N ARG A 42 3.59 3.15 -7.79
CA ARG A 42 4.10 2.01 -8.54
C ARG A 42 5.06 1.24 -7.65
N ILE A 43 4.75 -0.03 -7.39
CA ILE A 43 5.70 -0.96 -6.79
C ILE A 43 6.34 -1.80 -7.90
N PRO A 44 7.65 -1.69 -8.13
CA PRO A 44 8.36 -2.61 -9.02
C PRO A 44 8.22 -4.07 -8.56
N LEU A 45 7.99 -4.99 -9.50
CA LEU A 45 7.87 -6.42 -9.19
C LEU A 45 9.12 -7.00 -8.53
N VAL A 46 10.31 -6.44 -8.81
CA VAL A 46 11.55 -6.86 -8.14
C VAL A 46 11.51 -6.56 -6.64
N ASP A 47 10.90 -5.44 -6.24
CA ASP A 47 10.79 -5.09 -4.82
C ASP A 47 9.80 -6.01 -4.11
N LEU A 48 8.68 -6.35 -4.75
CA LEU A 48 7.76 -7.36 -4.22
C LEU A 48 8.45 -8.73 -4.04
N LYS A 49 9.29 -9.14 -4.99
CA LYS A 49 10.05 -10.39 -4.87
C LYS A 49 11.03 -10.34 -3.70
N ASN A 50 11.74 -9.23 -3.51
CA ASN A 50 12.65 -9.06 -2.39
C ASN A 50 11.90 -9.15 -1.04
N ILE A 51 10.70 -8.54 -0.94
CA ILE A 51 9.84 -8.65 0.24
C ILE A 51 9.48 -10.13 0.50
N MET A 52 9.08 -10.87 -0.53
CA MET A 52 8.73 -12.28 -0.41
C MET A 52 9.92 -13.14 0.02
N GLU A 53 11.12 -12.90 -0.49
CA GLU A 53 12.33 -13.60 -0.07
C GLU A 53 12.65 -13.36 1.41
N ASP A 54 12.48 -12.12 1.90
CA ASP A 54 12.66 -11.77 3.30
C ASP A 54 11.62 -12.46 4.21
N ILE A 55 10.37 -12.56 3.75
CA ILE A 55 9.29 -13.29 4.42
C ILE A 55 9.60 -14.78 4.50
N ASP A 56 9.96 -15.41 3.37
CA ASP A 56 10.28 -16.83 3.30
C ASP A 56 11.44 -17.18 4.25
N TYR A 57 12.45 -16.32 4.32
CA TYR A 57 13.57 -16.49 5.23
C TYR A 57 13.11 -16.46 6.70
N TYR A 58 12.32 -15.48 7.10
CA TYR A 58 11.83 -15.36 8.48
C TYR A 58 10.94 -16.54 8.88
N ASN A 59 10.06 -16.98 7.98
CA ASN A 59 9.20 -18.13 8.22
C ASN A 59 10.01 -19.43 8.35
N ALA A 60 11.10 -19.57 7.59
CA ALA A 60 12.02 -20.71 7.74
C ALA A 60 12.75 -20.74 9.09
N GLN A 61 12.78 -19.62 9.84
CA GLN A 61 13.32 -19.56 11.21
C GLN A 61 12.24 -19.78 12.30
N GLY A 62 11.02 -20.15 11.91
CA GLY A 62 9.91 -20.42 12.84
C GLY A 62 8.93 -19.26 13.04
N GLY A 63 9.03 -18.20 12.23
CA GLY A 63 7.98 -17.18 12.11
C GLY A 63 6.80 -17.66 11.26
N ASP A 64 5.72 -16.88 11.25
CA ASP A 64 4.49 -17.14 10.49
C ASP A 64 3.96 -15.85 9.84
N ILE A 65 4.80 -15.15 9.09
CA ILE A 65 4.34 -14.03 8.28
C ILE A 65 3.43 -14.56 7.18
N ASN A 66 2.17 -14.14 7.21
CA ASN A 66 1.12 -14.59 6.30
C ASN A 66 0.40 -13.42 5.59
N SER A 67 0.71 -12.17 5.97
CA SER A 67 0.06 -10.99 5.43
C SER A 67 0.95 -9.75 5.50
N ILE A 68 0.55 -8.71 4.76
CA ILE A 68 1.16 -7.38 4.75
C ILE A 68 0.11 -6.38 5.18
N ARG A 69 0.48 -5.49 6.11
CA ARG A 69 -0.29 -4.30 6.45
C ARG A 69 0.17 -3.13 5.60
N VAL A 70 -0.79 -2.34 5.12
CA VAL A 70 -0.56 -1.15 4.30
C VAL A 70 -0.95 0.09 5.10
N TYR A 71 -0.03 1.03 5.27
CA TYR A 71 -0.33 2.35 5.85
C TYR A 71 -0.26 3.43 4.79
N LEU A 72 -1.22 4.36 4.82
CA LEU A 72 -1.10 5.66 4.19
C LEU A 72 -0.49 6.61 5.21
N ALA A 73 0.63 7.25 4.86
CA ALA A 73 1.33 8.18 5.75
C ALA A 73 1.55 9.53 5.05
N LYS A 74 1.75 10.58 5.85
CA LYS A 74 2.01 11.94 5.36
C LYS A 74 3.11 12.60 6.18
N ASN A 75 4.10 13.21 5.51
CA ASN A 75 5.23 13.86 6.19
C ASN A 75 4.82 15.09 6.99
N ASN A 76 3.97 15.94 6.41
CA ASN A 76 3.61 17.24 6.94
C ASN A 76 2.12 17.50 6.70
N LEU A 77 1.36 17.76 7.78
CA LEU A 77 -0.07 18.04 7.73
C LEU A 77 -0.40 19.35 6.99
N GLU A 78 0.50 20.32 7.03
CA GLU A 78 0.32 21.65 6.43
C GLU A 78 0.66 21.69 4.93
N SER A 79 1.24 20.62 4.40
CA SER A 79 1.61 20.55 2.99
C SER A 79 0.49 19.99 2.16
N ASN A 80 0.16 20.66 1.06
CA ASN A 80 -0.75 20.13 0.04
C ASN A 80 -0.02 19.36 -1.07
N ASP A 81 1.29 19.11 -0.93
CA ASP A 81 2.04 18.35 -1.92
C ASP A 81 1.61 16.86 -1.85
N ALA A 82 1.13 16.34 -2.99
CA ALA A 82 0.85 14.92 -3.16
C ALA A 82 2.11 14.05 -2.95
N ASN A 83 3.30 14.64 -3.13
CA ASN A 83 4.55 13.93 -2.93
C ASN A 83 4.88 13.66 -1.47
N ASP A 84 4.17 14.31 -0.54
CA ASP A 84 4.32 14.07 0.89
C ASP A 84 3.52 12.86 1.36
N ILE A 85 2.82 12.15 0.46
CA ILE A 85 2.04 10.95 0.77
C ILE A 85 2.87 9.71 0.48
N HIS A 86 2.87 8.81 1.46
CA HIS A 86 3.66 7.60 1.48
C HIS A 86 2.76 6.39 1.64
N VAL A 87 3.21 5.26 1.08
CA VAL A 87 2.60 3.97 1.33
C VAL A 87 3.64 3.05 1.92
N LEU A 88 3.41 2.68 3.17
CA LEU A 88 4.27 1.80 3.94
C LEU A 88 3.69 0.38 3.89
N LEU A 89 4.50 -0.58 3.45
CA LEU A 89 4.19 -2.00 3.56
C LEU A 89 4.95 -2.60 4.75
N LEU A 90 4.22 -3.35 5.57
CA LEU A 90 4.76 -3.95 6.78
C LEU A 90 4.36 -5.43 6.90
N PRO A 91 5.31 -6.37 6.98
CA PRO A 91 5.00 -7.78 7.20
C PRO A 91 4.37 -8.04 8.56
N ILE A 92 3.39 -8.95 8.58
CA ILE A 92 2.59 -9.30 9.77
C ILE A 92 2.75 -10.77 10.08
N ASP A 93 3.26 -11.06 11.29
CA ASP A 93 3.49 -12.39 11.84
C ASP A 93 2.26 -12.89 12.60
N GLY A 94 1.73 -14.04 12.18
CA GLY A 94 0.53 -14.67 12.70
C GLY A 94 -0.76 -13.89 12.43
N GLY A 95 -1.74 -14.08 13.31
CA GLY A 95 -3.09 -13.52 13.18
C GLY A 95 -4.09 -14.53 12.63
N GLU A 96 -5.36 -14.36 13.00
CA GLU A 96 -6.42 -15.14 12.39
C GLU A 96 -6.50 -14.80 10.89
N PRO A 97 -6.82 -15.77 10.00
CA PRO A 97 -7.24 -15.46 8.65
C PRO A 97 -8.30 -14.35 8.70
N MET A 98 -8.28 -13.40 7.75
CA MET A 98 -9.26 -12.31 7.72
C MET A 98 -10.68 -12.86 7.52
N GLY A 99 -11.33 -13.26 8.61
CA GLY A 99 -12.56 -14.04 8.60
C GLY A 99 -12.67 -14.92 9.85
N ASN A 100 -13.46 -14.44 10.80
CA ASN A 100 -13.97 -15.11 12.02
C ASN A 100 -13.09 -14.91 13.26
N GLY A 101 -13.44 -13.85 14.00
CA GLY A 101 -12.74 -13.44 15.20
C GLY A 101 -12.78 -14.48 16.32
N GLU A 102 -11.59 -14.89 16.75
CA GLU A 102 -11.34 -15.32 18.12
C GLU A 102 -10.21 -14.48 18.74
N THR A 103 -10.29 -14.31 20.06
CA THR A 103 -9.55 -13.32 20.84
C THR A 103 -8.12 -13.78 21.13
N ASN A 104 -7.20 -13.48 20.22
CA ASN A 104 -5.77 -13.39 20.53
C ASN A 104 -5.42 -11.98 21.03
N GLU A 105 -4.30 -11.81 21.75
CA GLU A 105 -3.76 -10.49 22.14
C GLU A 105 -3.49 -9.61 20.91
N TYR A 106 -3.22 -10.25 19.77
CA TYR A 106 -3.13 -9.66 18.44
C TYR A 106 -4.02 -10.43 17.45
N PRO A 107 -5.33 -10.14 17.38
CA PRO A 107 -6.26 -10.93 16.56
C PRO A 107 -5.96 -10.82 15.05
N PHE A 108 -5.22 -9.78 14.65
CA PHE A 108 -4.83 -9.52 13.26
C PHE A 108 -3.31 -9.58 13.04
N GLY A 109 -2.62 -10.36 13.88
CA GLY A 109 -1.18 -10.56 13.80
C GLY A 109 -0.35 -9.39 14.33
N LYS A 110 0.96 -9.62 14.41
CA LYS A 110 1.94 -8.68 14.97
C LYS A 110 2.83 -8.11 13.89
N ASP A 111 3.01 -6.79 13.93
CA ASP A 111 3.92 -6.08 13.05
C ASP A 111 5.38 -6.55 13.25
N VAL A 112 6.01 -7.02 12.18
CA VAL A 112 7.44 -7.31 12.13
C VAL A 112 8.14 -6.05 11.66
N LEU A 113 8.73 -5.28 12.59
CA LEU A 113 9.39 -3.99 12.31
C LEU A 113 10.87 -4.11 11.93
N GLN A 114 11.48 -5.24 12.27
CA GLN A 114 12.90 -5.50 12.08
C GLN A 114 13.14 -6.98 11.84
N MET A 115 14.03 -7.29 10.90
CA MET A 115 14.42 -8.66 10.56
C MET A 115 15.93 -8.76 10.42
N ARG A 116 16.44 -9.99 10.48
CA ARG A 116 17.84 -10.29 10.23
C ARG A 116 17.90 -11.33 9.12
N ARG A 117 18.45 -10.97 7.94
CA ARG A 117 18.51 -11.87 6.76
C ARG A 117 19.42 -13.09 6.93
N THR A 118 20.44 -13.00 7.78
CA THR A 118 21.34 -14.11 8.11
C THR A 118 21.86 -13.93 9.53
N VAL A 119 22.38 -14.97 10.16
CA VAL A 119 22.94 -14.88 11.54
C VAL A 119 24.00 -13.78 11.68
N SER A 120 24.77 -13.51 10.62
CA SER A 120 25.82 -12.50 10.55
C SER A 120 25.36 -11.14 9.98
N SER A 121 24.14 -11.03 9.47
CA SER A 121 23.62 -9.77 8.93
C SER A 121 23.25 -8.79 10.06
N PRO A 122 23.38 -7.47 9.84
CA PRO A 122 22.78 -6.49 10.72
C PRO A 122 21.25 -6.68 10.75
N VAL A 123 20.64 -6.26 11.85
CA VAL A 123 19.18 -6.14 11.94
C VAL A 123 18.78 -4.95 11.07
N THR A 124 17.84 -5.16 10.15
CA THR A 124 17.37 -4.16 9.20
C THR A 124 15.88 -3.89 9.39
N SER A 125 15.45 -2.67 9.07
CA SER A 125 14.03 -2.31 8.97
C SER A 125 13.34 -3.17 7.91
N THR A 126 12.06 -3.44 8.15
CA THR A 126 11.15 -4.21 7.29
C THR A 126 9.92 -3.40 6.91
N ILE A 127 9.92 -2.12 7.27
CA ILE A 127 8.97 -1.12 6.78
C ILE A 127 9.47 -0.74 5.39
N TYR A 128 8.73 -1.14 4.35
CA TYR A 128 9.04 -0.79 2.98
C TYR A 128 8.28 0.46 2.61
N ASP A 129 9.02 1.49 2.21
CA ASP A 129 8.46 2.78 1.90
C ASP A 129 8.46 3.02 0.38
N PHE A 130 7.28 2.89 -0.23
CA PHE A 130 7.11 3.07 -1.67
C PHE A 130 6.71 4.51 -2.00
N THR A 131 7.47 5.47 -1.46
CA THR A 131 7.37 6.91 -1.71
C THR A 131 7.84 7.25 -3.12
N THR A 132 7.09 6.80 -4.10
CA THR A 132 7.18 7.41 -5.42
C THR A 132 5.76 7.74 -5.82
N PRO A 133 5.22 8.87 -5.32
CA PRO A 133 4.13 9.53 -6.00
C PRO A 133 4.52 9.58 -7.49
N CYS A 134 3.68 8.98 -8.34
CA CYS A 134 3.41 9.48 -9.68
C CYS A 134 4.59 10.29 -10.29
N PRO A 135 5.69 9.63 -10.74
CA PRO A 135 6.87 10.35 -11.24
C PRO A 135 6.47 11.25 -12.42
N LYS A 136 7.37 12.06 -12.98
CA LYS A 136 7.10 12.89 -14.19
C LYS A 136 6.44 12.13 -15.38
N GLN A 137 6.41 10.80 -15.31
CA GLN A 137 5.81 9.85 -16.26
C GLN A 137 4.67 9.05 -15.61
N CYS A 138 3.83 9.72 -14.81
CA CYS A 138 2.59 9.11 -14.37
C CYS A 138 1.81 8.66 -15.61
N ASP A 139 1.27 7.45 -15.60
CA ASP A 139 0.57 6.92 -16.76
C ASP A 139 -0.78 7.61 -16.90
N VAL A 140 -0.76 8.77 -17.54
CA VAL A 140 -1.96 9.57 -17.85
C VAL A 140 -2.90 8.86 -18.80
N SER A 141 -2.42 7.79 -19.47
CA SER A 141 -3.22 6.95 -20.35
C SER A 141 -3.90 5.79 -19.61
N SER A 142 -3.56 5.56 -18.34
CA SER A 142 -4.22 4.56 -17.52
C SER A 142 -5.72 4.88 -17.40
N PRO A 143 -6.61 3.90 -17.59
CA PRO A 143 -8.04 4.10 -17.40
C PRO A 143 -8.43 4.52 -15.98
N LEU A 144 -7.51 4.38 -15.01
CA LEU A 144 -7.71 4.78 -13.62
C LEU A 144 -7.19 6.20 -13.32
N TYR A 145 -6.57 6.89 -14.30
CA TYR A 145 -5.92 8.18 -14.10
C TYR A 145 -6.88 9.37 -14.06
N ALA A 146 -7.86 9.41 -14.98
CA ALA A 146 -8.86 10.46 -15.11
C ALA A 146 -10.27 9.87 -15.21
N THR A 147 -11.30 10.69 -15.04
CA THR A 147 -12.67 10.30 -15.36
C THR A 147 -12.76 9.89 -16.84
N TYR A 148 -13.25 8.68 -17.09
CA TYR A 148 -13.76 8.32 -18.40
C TYR A 148 -15.00 9.20 -18.65
N ASN A 149 -14.95 10.06 -19.67
CA ASN A 149 -16.15 10.61 -20.27
C ASN A 149 -16.54 9.62 -21.36
N PRO A 150 -17.58 8.76 -21.17
CA PRO A 150 -18.17 8.10 -22.32
C PRO A 150 -18.73 9.21 -23.20
N LEU A 151 -18.13 9.41 -24.38
CA LEU A 151 -18.83 10.08 -25.47
C LEU A 151 -20.04 9.24 -25.87
#